data_AF-A0A511MZ98-F1
#
_entry.id   AF-A0A511MZ98-F1
#
_cell.length_a   1.000
_cell.length_b   1.000
_cell.length_c   1.000
_cell.angle_alpha   90.00
_cell.angle_beta   90.00
_cell.angle_gamma   90.00
#
_symmetry.space_group_name_H-M   'P 1'
#
loop_
_entity.id
_entity.type
_entity.pdbx_description
1 polymer ?
#
loop_
_entity_poly.entity_id
_entity_poly.type
_entity_poly.pdbx_seq_one_letter_code
_entity_poly.pdbx_strand_id
1 'polypeptide(L)'
;MFSVPIRSDFEGVHSSIRAAQRIFEEAKLYRSQQPQLARKLLIAARKEFSAALGYAHATGQNTERLREALNQVDDLLLGSIRVA
;
A
#
# COMPACT_ATOMS: atom_id res chain seq x y z
N MET A 1 9.78 22.76 -20.12
CA MET A 1 8.46 22.57 -19.47
C MET A 1 7.93 21.24 -19.97
N PHE A 2 8.19 20.15 -19.25
CA PHE A 2 7.80 18.80 -19.68
C PHE A 2 6.39 18.51 -19.18
N SER A 3 5.39 18.60 -20.07
CA SER A 3 4.06 18.07 -19.82
C SER A 3 4.11 16.55 -19.91
N VAL A 4 4.17 15.89 -18.75
CA VAL A 4 3.97 14.45 -18.65
C VAL A 4 2.49 14.18 -18.99
N PRO A 5 2.17 13.25 -19.90
CA PRO A 5 0.80 12.99 -20.29
C PRO A 5 0.07 12.21 -19.18
N ILE A 6 -0.70 12.94 -18.37
CA ILE A 6 -1.49 12.47 -17.21
C ILE A 6 -2.49 11.33 -17.54
N ARG A 7 -2.74 11.07 -18.83
CA ARG A 7 -3.78 10.12 -19.29
C ARG A 7 -3.41 8.63 -19.15
N SER A 8 -2.14 8.24 -18.99
CA SER A 8 -1.75 6.83 -18.91
C SER A 8 -1.66 6.26 -17.48
N ASP A 9 -1.74 7.12 -16.47
CA ASP A 9 -1.46 6.75 -15.07
C ASP A 9 -2.69 6.35 -14.25
N PHE A 10 -3.90 6.64 -14.74
CA PHE A 10 -5.14 6.43 -14.00
C PHE A 10 -5.46 4.93 -13.82
N GLU A 11 -5.31 4.13 -14.88
CA GLU A 11 -5.47 2.67 -14.78
C GLU A 11 -4.37 2.02 -13.92
N GLY A 12 -3.14 2.54 -14.02
CA GLY A 12 -2.00 2.12 -13.20
C GLY A 12 -2.29 2.29 -11.71
N VAL A 13 -2.77 3.45 -11.30
CA VAL A 13 -3.04 3.75 -9.88
C VAL A 13 -4.22 2.96 -9.33
N HIS A 14 -5.30 2.82 -10.11
CA HIS A 14 -6.41 1.96 -9.71
C HIS A 14 -6.00 0.49 -9.61
N SER A 15 -5.05 0.04 -10.45
CA SER A 15 -4.45 -1.29 -10.32
C SER A 15 -3.57 -1.39 -9.07
N SER A 16 -2.80 -0.36 -8.74
CA SER A 16 -1.94 -0.30 -7.54
C SER A 16 -2.75 -0.37 -6.25
N ILE A 17 -3.88 0.33 -6.14
CA ILE A 17 -4.70 0.29 -4.91
C ILE A 17 -5.30 -1.11 -4.69
N ARG A 18 -5.86 -1.73 -5.74
CA ARG A 18 -6.41 -3.08 -5.64
C ARG A 18 -5.35 -4.13 -5.36
N ALA A 19 -4.18 -4.00 -6.00
CA ALA A 19 -3.04 -4.86 -5.74
C ALA A 19 -2.56 -4.72 -4.29
N ALA A 20 -2.41 -3.48 -3.79
CA ALA A 20 -2.02 -3.20 -2.41
C ALA A 20 -2.99 -3.84 -1.40
N GLN A 21 -4.30 -3.68 -1.62
CA GLN A 21 -5.34 -4.28 -0.76
C GLN A 21 -5.28 -5.80 -0.76
N ARG A 22 -5.11 -6.42 -1.94
CA ARG A 22 -4.98 -7.89 -2.03
C ARG A 22 -3.77 -8.40 -1.25
N ILE A 23 -2.60 -7.78 -1.47
CA ILE A 23 -1.36 -8.15 -0.77
C ILE A 23 -1.50 -7.93 0.74
N PHE A 24 -2.18 -6.85 1.15
CA PHE A 24 -2.43 -6.54 2.55
C PHE A 24 -3.30 -7.61 3.24
N GLU A 25 -4.41 -8.01 2.62
CA GLU A 25 -5.25 -9.07 3.17
C GLU A 25 -4.53 -10.42 3.20
N GLU A 26 -3.75 -10.74 2.17
CA GLU A 26 -2.91 -11.94 2.15
C GLU A 26 -1.87 -11.93 3.30
N ALA A 27 -1.26 -10.78 3.57
CA ALA A 27 -0.33 -10.63 4.68
C ALA A 27 -0.98 -10.88 6.05
N LYS A 28 -2.24 -10.43 6.23
CA LYS A 28 -3.01 -10.67 7.46
C LYS A 28 -3.28 -12.16 7.68
N LEU A 29 -3.55 -12.91 6.62
CA LEU A 29 -3.76 -14.37 6.68
C LEU A 29 -2.49 -15.11 7.10
N TYR A 30 -1.34 -14.71 6.57
CA TYR A 30 -0.06 -15.36 6.88
C TYR A 30 0.57 -14.93 8.21
N ARG A 31 -0.02 -13.96 8.93
CA ARG A 31 0.60 -13.33 10.10
C ARG A 31 0.95 -14.32 11.23
N SER A 32 0.11 -15.33 11.45
CA SER A 32 0.33 -16.34 12.51
C SER A 32 1.12 -17.56 12.02
N GLN A 33 1.01 -17.91 10.74
CA GLN A 33 1.59 -19.15 10.19
C GLN A 33 2.99 -18.92 9.61
N GLN A 34 3.23 -17.77 9.01
CA GLN A 34 4.47 -17.43 8.30
C GLN A 34 4.82 -15.94 8.52
N PRO A 35 5.28 -15.56 9.72
CA PRO A 35 5.47 -14.14 10.10
C PRO A 35 6.48 -13.41 9.19
N GLN A 36 7.51 -14.12 8.70
CA GLN A 36 8.50 -13.56 7.79
C GLN A 36 7.91 -13.27 6.40
N LEU A 37 7.04 -14.15 5.89
CA LEU A 37 6.32 -13.93 4.63
C LEU A 37 5.31 -12.80 4.79
N ALA A 38 4.52 -12.81 5.87
CA ALA A 38 3.59 -11.74 6.20
C ALA A 38 4.30 -10.38 6.24
N ARG A 39 5.47 -10.28 6.87
CA ARG A 39 6.27 -9.05 6.87
C ARG A 39 6.69 -8.59 5.48
N LYS A 40 7.12 -9.51 4.60
CA LYS A 40 7.47 -9.18 3.20
C LYS A 40 6.26 -8.66 2.42
N LEU A 41 5.09 -9.30 2.61
CA LEU A 41 3.84 -8.87 1.99
C LEU A 41 3.39 -7.51 2.50
N LEU A 42 3.48 -7.25 3.81
CA LEU A 42 3.18 -5.92 4.38
C LEU A 42 4.09 -4.83 3.81
N ILE A 43 5.40 -5.09 3.64
CA ILE A 43 6.33 -4.15 3.00
C ILE A 43 5.93 -3.87 1.55
N ALA A 44 5.52 -4.89 0.80
CA ALA A 44 5.05 -4.74 -0.58
C ALA A 44 3.74 -3.92 -0.65
N ALA A 45 2.75 -4.23 0.20
CA ALA A 45 1.49 -3.48 0.28
C ALA A 45 1.74 -2.00 0.63
N ARG A 46 2.64 -1.73 1.59
CA ARG A 46 3.03 -0.37 1.98
C ARG A 46 3.58 0.43 0.80
N LYS A 47 4.44 -0.19 0.00
CA LYS A 47 5.05 0.45 -1.19
C LYS A 47 3.98 0.86 -2.20
N GLU A 48 3.05 -0.04 -2.50
CA GLU A 48 1.96 0.22 -3.46
C GLU A 48 0.99 1.30 -2.96
N PHE A 49 0.60 1.25 -1.68
CA PHE A 49 -0.23 2.32 -1.08
C PHE A 49 0.50 3.68 -1.07
N SER A 50 1.81 3.68 -0.83
CA SER A 50 2.61 4.92 -0.88
C SER A 50 2.68 5.51 -2.29
N ALA A 51 2.83 4.66 -3.31
CA ALA A 51 2.79 5.07 -4.71
C ALA A 51 1.41 5.65 -5.08
N ALA A 52 0.33 4.98 -4.70
CA ALA A 52 -1.03 5.48 -4.90
C ALA A 52 -1.29 6.81 -4.17
N LEU A 53 -0.77 6.96 -2.94
CA LEU A 53 -0.87 8.20 -2.17
C LEU A 53 -0.16 9.36 -2.87
N GLY A 54 1.05 9.14 -3.39
CA GLY A 54 1.79 10.14 -4.14
C GLY A 54 1.04 10.62 -5.38
N TYR A 55 0.42 9.69 -6.11
CA TYR A 55 -0.41 10.03 -7.26
C TYR A 55 -1.67 10.81 -6.88
N ALA A 56 -2.39 10.34 -5.85
CA ALA A 56 -3.60 11.01 -5.38
C ALA A 56 -3.29 12.44 -4.92
N HIS A 57 -2.14 12.66 -4.26
CA HIS A 57 -1.64 13.99 -3.93
C HIS A 57 -1.36 14.84 -5.18
N ALA A 58 -0.66 14.29 -6.17
CA ALA A 58 -0.31 15.01 -7.41
C ALA A 58 -1.54 15.37 -8.26
N THR A 59 -2.62 14.61 -8.14
CA THR A 59 -3.86 14.82 -8.89
C THR A 59 -4.95 15.54 -8.11
N GLY A 60 -4.69 15.92 -6.85
CA GLY A 60 -5.67 16.58 -5.97
C GLY A 60 -6.85 15.69 -5.57
N GLN A 61 -6.70 14.37 -5.64
CA GLN A 61 -7.70 13.41 -5.17
C GLN A 61 -7.71 13.31 -3.64
N ASN A 62 -8.83 12.83 -3.08
CA ASN A 62 -8.91 12.57 -1.65
C ASN A 62 -7.95 11.43 -1.24
N THR A 63 -7.06 11.74 -0.31
CA THR A 63 -6.00 10.85 0.17
C THR A 63 -6.28 10.17 1.51
N GLU A 64 -7.37 10.51 2.20
CA GLU A 64 -7.61 10.04 3.58
C GLU A 64 -7.62 8.52 3.70
N ARG A 65 -8.38 7.84 2.83
CA ARG A 65 -8.43 6.38 2.82
C ARG A 65 -7.08 5.73 2.54
N LEU A 66 -6.21 6.37 1.75
CA LEU A 66 -4.87 5.87 1.47
C LEU A 66 -3.94 6.06 2.66
N ARG A 67 -4.06 7.17 3.40
CA ARG A 67 -3.33 7.38 4.66
C ARG A 67 -3.78 6.40 5.73
N GLU A 68 -5.08 6.18 5.86
CA GLU A 68 -5.63 5.18 6.79
C GLU A 68 -5.10 3.77 6.47
N ALA A 69 -5.08 3.38 5.20
CA ALA A 69 -4.53 2.09 4.78
C ALA A 69 -3.03 1.98 5.11
N LEU A 70 -2.24 3.03 4.87
CA LEU A 70 -0.82 3.06 5.25
C LEU A 70 -0.61 2.93 6.76
N ASN A 71 -1.40 3.64 7.56
CA ASN A 71 -1.34 3.54 9.01
C ASN A 71 -1.63 2.11 9.49
N GLN A 72 -2.65 1.46 8.93
CA GLN A 72 -2.96 0.06 9.26
C GLN A 72 -1.80 -0.89 8.91
N VAL A 73 -1.14 -0.67 7.77
CA VAL A 73 0.04 -1.47 7.37
C VAL A 73 1.20 -1.23 8.33
N ASP A 74 1.46 0.02 8.70
CA ASP A 74 2.55 0.39 9.60
C ASP A 74 2.32 -0.14 11.02
N ASP A 75 1.09 -0.11 11.53
CA ASP A 75 0.73 -0.71 12.81
C ASP A 75 0.99 -2.23 12.83
N LEU A 76 0.65 -2.93 11.74
CA LEU A 76 0.92 -4.36 11.60
C LEU A 76 2.42 -4.66 11.48
N LEU A 77 3.18 -3.81 10.78
CA LEU A 77 4.63 -3.94 10.67
C LEU A 77 5.30 -3.73 12.04
N LEU A 78 4.91 -2.70 12.79
CA LEU A 78 5.42 -2.45 14.14
C LEU A 78 5.03 -3.57 15.11
N GLY A 79 3.79 -4.06 15.02
CA GLY A 79 3.32 -5.21 15.77
C GLY A 79 4.11 -6.48 15.48
N SER A 80 4.56 -6.69 14.23
CA SER A 80 5.38 -7.84 13.85
C SER A 80 6.80 -7.83 14.43
N ILE A 81 7.31 -6.66 14.88
CA ILE A 81 8.63 -6.53 15.52
C ILE A 81 8.57 -6.97 17.00
N ARG A 82 7.43 -6.79 17.68
CA ARG A 82 7.28 -7.12 19.10
C ARG A 82 7.11 -8.61 19.41
N VAL A 83 6.85 -9.43 18.38
CA VAL A 83 6.55 -10.87 18.53
C VAL A 83 7.73 -11.75 18.04
N ALA A 84 8.81 -11.14 17.54
CA ALA A 84 10.00 -11.82 17.05
C ALA A 84 11.10 -11.92 18.12
#